data_AF-A0A6A3IFP5-F1
#
_entry.id   AF-A0A6A3IFP5-F1
#
_cell.length_a   1.000
_cell.length_b   1.000
_cell.length_c   1.000
_cell.angle_alpha   90.00
_cell.angle_beta   90.00
_cell.angle_gamma   90.00
#
_symmetry.space_group_name_H-M   'P 1'
#
loop_
_entity.id
_entity.type
_entity.pdbx_description
1 polymer ?
#
loop_
_entity_poly.entity_id
_entity_poly.type
_entity_poly.pdbx_seq_one_letter_code
_entity_poly.pdbx_strand_id
1 'polypeptide(L)'
;MYASEHVDWGLCRQSALHNDSASNSSSYLLIPSSVMATDRAWLVALLVAKAILTACSAVLVLRCLRTKLSALQDDFIDLKEYQQERVMRRHLAVAMGWTLVVTFLTLVNYASLLNRFDLYCLLGDSKSLSFDALALSIDPFAIHTSYASPVQLAVSLAAKTTFNLFRGVTFQLLLFAFPTSGTNFLRRVAFVLPSVAVTALLCAIGGAALHTFYYVQKTEMLGDQELVLSTPTDLSVLLLALSLWFIYCIYSLGAAAGRFSETRLERQRTSRDEVSEDVLDLAERGEFGLQAQREALVTKVEQRQDQLGVCKLSVLRVYRHVLVHVVAAAVAMYVDVTLRNVVKQSSAVALHALAFHLAVSITWLVGSAVAAMIAISLRQQSPELLAYILDV
;
A
#
# COMPACT_ATOMS: atom_id res chain seq x y z
N MET A 1 -25.55 24.89 -13.83
CA MET A 1 -25.20 23.47 -13.67
C MET A 1 -25.86 22.86 -12.43
N TYR A 2 -25.83 23.50 -11.26
CA TYR A 2 -26.54 23.03 -10.05
C TYR A 2 -28.03 23.43 -9.94
N ALA A 3 -28.58 24.16 -10.92
CA ALA A 3 -29.98 24.58 -10.90
C ALA A 3 -30.98 23.43 -11.18
N SER A 4 -30.51 22.26 -11.64
CA SER A 4 -31.33 21.08 -11.91
C SER A 4 -31.34 20.04 -10.79
N GLU A 5 -30.38 20.09 -9.87
CA GLU A 5 -30.41 19.29 -8.64
C GLU A 5 -31.14 20.11 -7.58
N HIS A 6 -32.19 19.56 -6.96
CA HIS A 6 -32.94 20.20 -5.88
C HIS A 6 -32.04 20.26 -4.63
N VAL A 7 -31.05 21.17 -4.63
CA VAL A 7 -30.25 21.47 -3.45
C VAL A 7 -31.11 22.34 -2.54
N ASP A 8 -31.46 21.81 -1.36
CA ASP A 8 -32.17 22.59 -0.34
C ASP A 8 -31.20 23.54 0.36
N TRP A 9 -31.01 24.71 -0.23
CA TRP A 9 -30.13 25.75 0.28
C TRP A 9 -30.56 26.26 1.67
N GLY A 10 -31.81 26.02 2.10
CA GLY A 10 -32.31 26.39 3.42
C GLY A 10 -31.70 25.56 4.56
N LEU A 11 -31.20 24.36 4.26
CA LEU A 11 -30.47 23.50 5.20
C LEU A 11 -28.96 23.80 5.21
N CYS A 12 -28.48 24.60 4.26
CA CYS A 12 -27.06 24.91 4.12
C CYS A 12 -26.65 26.09 5.00
N ARG A 13 -26.05 25.78 6.14
CA ARG A 13 -25.66 26.78 7.16
C ARG A 13 -24.56 27.74 6.69
N GLN A 14 -23.82 27.35 5.65
CA GLN A 14 -22.74 28.13 5.02
C GLN A 14 -23.16 28.65 3.64
N SER A 15 -24.43 29.07 3.52
CA SER A 15 -24.85 29.76 2.32
C SER A 15 -24.04 31.07 2.22
N ALA A 16 -23.22 31.17 1.19
CA ALA A 16 -22.76 32.47 0.67
C ALA A 16 -23.93 33.36 0.17
N LEU A 17 -25.18 33.00 0.52
CA LEU A 17 -26.44 33.63 0.20
C LEU A 17 -27.11 34.28 1.42
N HIS A 18 -26.54 34.18 2.64
CA HIS A 18 -27.10 34.89 3.80
C HIS A 18 -26.63 36.34 3.96
N ASN A 19 -25.94 36.88 2.96
CA ASN A 19 -25.57 38.31 2.91
C ASN A 19 -26.18 39.01 1.69
N ASP A 20 -27.48 38.84 1.48
CA ASP A 20 -28.30 39.69 0.59
C ASP A 20 -28.54 41.08 1.21
N SER A 21 -27.46 41.81 1.47
CA SER A 21 -27.52 43.26 1.71
C SER A 21 -26.47 44.06 0.94
N ALA A 22 -25.67 43.42 0.07
CA ALA A 22 -24.75 44.12 -0.82
C ALA A 22 -24.90 43.61 -2.26
N SER A 23 -25.81 44.26 -2.99
CA SER A 23 -25.86 44.21 -4.45
C SER A 23 -24.47 44.48 -5.04
N ASN A 24 -23.99 43.57 -5.90
CA ASN A 24 -22.87 43.70 -6.87
C ASN A 24 -21.56 42.93 -6.63
N SER A 25 -21.55 41.75 -6.01
CA SER A 25 -20.41 40.83 -6.18
C SER A 25 -20.85 39.39 -6.52
N SER A 26 -20.76 39.07 -7.82
CA SER A 26 -20.62 37.74 -8.43
C SER A 26 -20.95 36.51 -7.55
N SER A 27 -22.21 36.08 -7.58
CA SER A 27 -22.77 34.88 -6.95
C SER A 27 -22.36 33.55 -7.62
N TYR A 28 -21.20 33.48 -8.29
CA TYR A 28 -20.86 32.36 -9.19
C TYR A 28 -19.67 31.49 -8.74
N LEU A 29 -19.00 31.83 -7.64
CA LEU A 29 -17.94 31.00 -7.05
C LEU A 29 -18.41 30.49 -5.68
N LEU A 30 -19.20 29.41 -5.71
CA LEU A 30 -19.69 28.70 -4.52
C LEU A 30 -18.57 28.20 -3.60
N ILE A 31 -17.33 28.10 -4.09
CA ILE A 31 -16.14 27.72 -3.31
C ILE A 31 -15.04 28.77 -3.56
N PRO A 32 -14.37 29.33 -2.53
CA PRO A 32 -13.26 30.26 -2.70
C PRO A 32 -12.19 29.71 -3.66
N SER A 33 -11.80 30.54 -4.63
CA SER A 33 -10.87 30.13 -5.70
C SER A 33 -9.50 29.71 -5.17
N SER A 34 -9.03 30.32 -4.07
CA SER A 34 -7.76 29.99 -3.42
C SER A 34 -7.75 28.58 -2.82
N VAL A 35 -8.87 28.16 -2.22
CA VAL A 35 -9.06 26.85 -1.58
C VAL A 35 -9.20 25.74 -2.62
N MET A 36 -9.93 26.01 -3.72
CA MET A 36 -9.97 25.07 -4.85
C MET A 36 -8.63 24.99 -5.60
N ALA A 37 -7.84 26.08 -5.65
CA ALA A 37 -6.58 26.08 -6.38
C ALA A 37 -5.54 25.13 -5.78
N THR A 38 -5.44 25.07 -4.44
CA THR A 38 -4.51 24.17 -3.76
C THR A 38 -4.87 22.70 -3.95
N ASP A 39 -6.15 22.33 -3.78
CA ASP A 39 -6.60 20.95 -4.02
C ASP A 39 -6.45 20.53 -5.48
N ARG A 40 -6.78 21.43 -6.41
CA ARG A 40 -6.58 21.19 -7.85
C ARG A 40 -5.11 20.99 -8.16
N ALA A 41 -4.21 21.78 -7.58
CA ALA A 41 -2.76 21.63 -7.76
C ALA A 41 -2.28 20.26 -7.25
N TRP A 42 -2.69 19.85 -6.05
CA TRP A 42 -2.37 18.52 -5.51
C TRP A 42 -2.96 17.40 -6.34
N LEU A 43 -4.21 17.54 -6.80
CA LEU A 43 -4.86 16.55 -7.64
C LEU A 43 -4.13 16.39 -8.97
N VAL A 44 -3.80 17.50 -9.64
CA VAL A 44 -3.03 17.50 -10.88
C VAL A 44 -1.65 16.88 -10.66
N ALA A 45 -0.95 17.25 -9.59
CA ALA A 45 0.36 16.70 -9.27
C ALA A 45 0.31 15.18 -9.07
N LEU A 46 -0.68 14.68 -8.31
CA LEU A 46 -0.86 13.24 -8.09
C LEU A 46 -1.29 12.50 -9.36
N LEU A 47 -2.13 13.09 -10.20
CA LEU A 47 -2.53 12.49 -11.49
C LEU A 47 -1.36 12.43 -12.47
N VAL A 48 -0.55 13.48 -12.55
CA VAL A 48 0.67 13.50 -13.37
C VAL A 48 1.69 12.47 -12.86
N ALA A 49 1.92 12.42 -11.55
CA ALA A 49 2.80 11.43 -10.94
C ALA A 49 2.30 10.00 -11.22
N LYS A 50 1.00 9.75 -11.09
CA LYS A 50 0.37 8.48 -11.43
C LYS A 50 0.58 8.13 -12.89
N ALA A 51 0.36 9.06 -13.82
CA ALA A 51 0.56 8.86 -15.25
C ALA A 51 2.02 8.48 -15.56
N ILE A 52 2.99 9.21 -15.02
CA ILE A 52 4.43 8.92 -15.19
C ILE A 52 4.77 7.53 -14.67
N LEU A 53 4.34 7.18 -13.45
CA LEU A 53 4.62 5.88 -12.85
C LEU A 53 3.95 4.72 -13.61
N THR A 54 2.75 4.93 -14.13
CA THR A 54 2.08 3.94 -15.00
C THR A 54 2.81 3.75 -16.32
N ALA A 55 3.31 4.83 -16.94
CA ALA A 55 4.12 4.75 -18.15
C ALA A 55 5.45 4.02 -17.91
N CYS A 56 6.15 4.33 -16.80
CA CYS A 56 7.35 3.62 -16.38
C CYS A 56 7.08 2.11 -16.18
N SER A 57 5.97 1.78 -15.52
CA SER A 57 5.56 0.38 -15.32
C SER A 57 5.29 -0.32 -16.65
N ALA A 58 4.60 0.32 -17.58
CA ALA A 58 4.33 -0.23 -18.91
C ALA A 58 5.61 -0.48 -19.71
N VAL A 59 6.57 0.45 -19.67
CA VAL A 59 7.88 0.29 -20.32
C VAL A 59 8.66 -0.89 -19.74
N LEU A 60 8.68 -1.04 -18.42
CA LEU A 60 9.35 -2.16 -17.75
C LEU A 60 8.68 -3.50 -18.08
N VAL A 61 7.34 -3.55 -18.11
CA VAL A 61 6.59 -4.75 -18.55
C VAL A 61 6.94 -5.10 -19.99
N LEU A 62 6.95 -4.12 -20.90
CA LEU A 62 7.27 -4.35 -22.31
C LEU A 62 8.69 -4.88 -22.49
N ARG A 63 9.66 -4.37 -21.72
CA ARG A 63 11.03 -4.88 -21.73
C ARG A 63 11.10 -6.32 -21.21
N CYS A 64 10.42 -6.64 -20.10
CA CYS A 64 10.31 -8.02 -19.60
C CYS A 64 9.67 -8.97 -20.62
N LEU A 65 8.62 -8.53 -21.32
CA LEU A 65 7.97 -9.32 -22.36
C LEU A 65 8.90 -9.54 -23.54
N ARG A 66 9.60 -8.50 -23.99
CA ARG A 66 10.56 -8.59 -25.09
C ARG A 66 11.66 -9.61 -24.80
N THR A 67 12.25 -9.58 -23.61
CA THR A 67 13.30 -10.55 -23.22
C THR A 67 12.76 -11.97 -23.15
N LYS A 68 11.48 -12.16 -22.77
CA LYS A 68 10.87 -13.48 -22.79
C LYS A 68 10.54 -13.97 -24.19
N LEU A 69 10.11 -13.06 -25.06
CA LEU A 69 9.76 -13.40 -26.44
C LEU A 69 11.01 -13.75 -27.26
N SER A 70 12.12 -13.04 -27.06
CA SER A 70 13.42 -13.40 -27.67
C SER A 70 13.92 -14.76 -27.19
N ALA A 71 13.89 -15.01 -25.87
CA ALA A 71 14.30 -16.30 -25.31
C ALA A 71 13.47 -17.50 -25.84
N LEU A 72 12.18 -17.28 -26.15
CA LEU A 72 11.32 -18.30 -26.77
C LEU A 72 11.57 -18.47 -28.28
N GLN A 73 12.06 -17.42 -28.95
CA GLN A 73 12.41 -17.48 -30.37
C GLN A 73 13.76 -18.14 -30.60
N ASP A 74 14.72 -17.89 -29.71
CA ASP A 74 16.10 -18.35 -29.84
C ASP A 74 16.34 -19.74 -29.21
N ASP A 75 15.32 -20.34 -28.57
CA ASP A 75 15.36 -21.62 -27.83
C ASP A 75 16.52 -21.73 -26.81
N PHE A 76 17.09 -20.59 -26.43
CA PHE A 76 18.24 -20.48 -25.55
C PHE A 76 18.03 -19.36 -24.53
N ILE A 77 18.38 -19.64 -23.28
CA ILE A 77 18.34 -18.64 -22.20
C ILE A 77 19.78 -18.38 -21.79
N ASP A 78 20.31 -17.21 -22.17
CA ASP A 78 21.60 -16.74 -21.66
C ASP A 78 21.49 -16.44 -20.16
N LEU A 79 22.45 -16.91 -19.38
CA LEU A 79 22.56 -16.63 -17.94
C LEU A 79 22.59 -15.11 -17.67
N LYS A 80 23.21 -14.33 -18.55
CA LYS A 80 23.27 -12.87 -18.45
C LYS A 80 21.89 -12.23 -18.59
N GLU A 81 21.08 -12.72 -19.53
CA GLU A 81 19.70 -12.26 -19.71
C GLU A 81 18.81 -12.65 -18.52
N TYR A 82 19.01 -13.85 -17.97
CA TYR A 82 18.31 -14.28 -16.76
C TYR A 82 18.60 -13.37 -15.55
N GLN A 83 19.87 -13.00 -15.35
CA GLN A 83 20.27 -12.08 -14.28
C GLN A 83 19.67 -10.67 -14.49
N GLN A 84 19.70 -10.16 -15.72
CA GLN A 84 19.09 -8.86 -16.07
C GLN A 84 17.59 -8.85 -15.85
N GLU A 85 16.89 -9.94 -16.19
CA GLU A 85 15.46 -10.08 -15.96
C GLU A 85 15.12 -10.02 -14.47
N ARG A 86 15.91 -10.67 -13.61
CA ARG A 86 15.72 -10.62 -12.15
C ARG A 86 15.82 -9.19 -11.62
N VAL A 87 16.79 -8.42 -12.11
CA VAL A 87 16.94 -7.00 -11.77
C VAL A 87 15.76 -6.19 -12.29
N MET A 88 15.32 -6.42 -13.53
CA MET A 88 14.21 -5.67 -14.14
C MET A 88 12.87 -5.95 -13.44
N ARG A 89 12.61 -7.20 -13.01
CA ARG A 89 11.45 -7.55 -12.19
C ARG A 89 11.43 -6.83 -10.85
N ARG A 90 12.60 -6.64 -10.20
CA ARG A 90 12.69 -5.86 -8.95
C ARG A 90 12.31 -4.40 -9.19
N HIS A 91 12.82 -3.78 -10.27
CA HIS A 91 12.46 -2.40 -10.63
C HIS A 91 10.96 -2.28 -10.94
N LEU A 92 10.39 -3.25 -11.65
CA LEU A 92 8.95 -3.29 -11.92
C LEU A 92 8.13 -3.40 -10.64
N ALA A 93 8.54 -4.25 -9.69
CA ALA A 93 7.88 -4.37 -8.39
C ALA A 93 7.87 -3.03 -7.64
N VAL A 94 9.00 -2.31 -7.64
CA VAL A 94 9.12 -0.99 -6.99
C VAL A 94 8.24 0.05 -7.68
N ALA A 95 8.29 0.12 -9.02
CA ALA A 95 7.47 1.07 -9.79
C ALA A 95 5.96 0.84 -9.60
N MET A 96 5.53 -0.42 -9.62
CA MET A 96 4.13 -0.79 -9.38
C MET A 96 3.72 -0.49 -7.93
N GLY A 97 4.59 -0.76 -6.94
CA GLY A 97 4.37 -0.36 -5.55
C GLY A 97 4.15 1.15 -5.38
N TRP A 98 5.02 1.98 -5.97
CA TRP A 98 4.86 3.45 -5.96
C TRP A 98 3.58 3.90 -6.67
N THR A 99 3.21 3.26 -7.78
CA THR A 99 1.96 3.56 -8.49
C THR A 99 0.75 3.34 -7.60
N LEU A 100 0.75 2.26 -6.80
CA LEU A 100 -0.33 1.95 -5.85
C LEU A 100 -0.39 2.96 -4.69
N VAL A 101 0.78 3.36 -4.15
CA VAL A 101 0.84 4.41 -3.10
C VAL A 101 0.28 5.73 -3.61
N VAL A 102 0.70 6.19 -4.80
CA VAL A 102 0.17 7.42 -5.41
C VAL A 102 -1.33 7.29 -5.67
N THR A 103 -1.79 6.10 -6.09
CA THR A 103 -3.22 5.84 -6.29
C THR A 103 -4.01 5.90 -4.97
N PHE A 104 -3.46 5.42 -3.86
CA PHE A 104 -4.07 5.59 -2.54
C PHE A 104 -4.13 7.08 -2.13
N LEU A 105 -3.06 7.85 -2.35
CA LEU A 105 -3.05 9.29 -2.07
C LEU A 105 -4.04 10.07 -2.95
N THR A 106 -4.26 9.66 -4.21
CA THR A 106 -5.33 10.24 -5.03
C THR A 106 -6.72 10.01 -4.41
N LEU A 107 -6.93 8.87 -3.77
CA LEU A 107 -8.19 8.54 -3.09
C LEU A 107 -8.39 9.40 -1.83
N VAL A 108 -7.33 9.67 -1.07
CA VAL A 108 -7.34 10.62 0.05
C VAL A 108 -7.73 12.03 -0.42
N ASN A 109 -7.18 12.48 -1.55
CA ASN A 109 -7.55 13.77 -2.12
C ASN A 109 -9.01 13.81 -2.60
N TYR A 110 -9.51 12.72 -3.21
CA TYR A 110 -10.95 12.59 -3.51
C TYR A 110 -11.81 12.65 -2.26
N ALA A 111 -11.41 11.99 -1.17
CA ALA A 111 -12.12 12.07 0.11
C ALA A 111 -12.18 13.50 0.65
N SER A 112 -11.07 14.26 0.54
CA SER A 112 -11.05 15.66 0.96
C SER A 112 -11.94 16.56 0.09
N LEU A 113 -11.95 16.36 -1.23
CA LEU A 113 -12.85 17.06 -2.14
C LEU A 113 -14.32 16.76 -1.84
N LEU A 114 -14.66 15.51 -1.54
CA LEU A 114 -16.03 15.11 -1.19
C LEU A 114 -16.48 15.79 0.11
N ASN A 115 -15.62 15.88 1.13
CA ASN A 115 -15.90 16.62 2.37
C ASN A 115 -16.17 18.11 2.11
N ARG A 116 -15.43 18.73 1.19
CA ARG A 116 -15.68 20.12 0.79
C ARG A 116 -16.98 20.27 0.01
N PHE A 117 -17.31 19.34 -0.88
CA PHE A 117 -18.60 19.34 -1.55
C PHE A 117 -19.77 19.18 -0.55
N ASP A 118 -19.58 18.37 0.48
CA ASP A 118 -20.55 18.21 1.57
C ASP A 118 -20.73 19.50 2.39
N LEU A 119 -19.63 20.18 2.72
CA LEU A 119 -19.63 21.47 3.40
C LEU A 119 -20.47 22.53 2.63
N TYR A 120 -20.37 22.55 1.30
CA TYR A 120 -21.16 23.43 0.43
C TYR A 120 -22.51 22.83 0.00
N CYS A 121 -22.96 21.74 0.63
CA CYS A 121 -24.24 21.08 0.38
C CYS A 121 -24.44 20.57 -1.06
N LEU A 122 -23.34 20.32 -1.79
CA LEU A 122 -23.34 19.83 -3.17
C LEU A 122 -23.40 18.29 -3.24
N LEU A 123 -23.20 17.60 -2.11
CA LEU A 123 -23.17 16.13 -2.03
C LEU A 123 -24.58 15.49 -1.93
N GLY A 124 -25.64 16.29 -1.86
CA GLY A 124 -27.03 15.82 -1.67
C GLY A 124 -27.26 15.13 -0.32
N ASP A 125 -28.46 14.55 -0.13
CA ASP A 125 -28.94 13.95 1.14
C ASP A 125 -28.17 12.69 1.63
N SER A 126 -27.06 12.31 0.99
CA SER A 126 -26.26 11.16 1.40
C SER A 126 -25.42 11.48 2.65
N LYS A 127 -26.02 11.30 3.83
CA LYS A 127 -25.43 11.62 5.14
C LYS A 127 -24.08 10.92 5.43
N SER A 128 -23.73 9.87 4.70
CA SER A 128 -22.43 9.19 4.86
C SER A 128 -22.06 8.36 3.63
N LEU A 129 -20.89 8.63 3.04
CA LEU A 129 -20.27 7.79 2.01
C LEU A 129 -19.37 6.73 2.67
N SER A 130 -19.53 5.47 2.25
CA SER A 130 -18.58 4.39 2.54
C SER A 130 -17.87 4.03 1.25
N PHE A 131 -16.54 4.14 1.21
CA PHE A 131 -15.77 3.90 -0.02
C PHE A 131 -15.83 2.43 -0.44
N ASP A 132 -15.95 1.51 0.53
CA ASP A 132 -16.07 0.07 0.27
C ASP A 132 -17.40 -0.26 -0.42
N ALA A 133 -18.50 0.31 0.07
CA ALA A 133 -19.82 0.15 -0.54
C ALA A 133 -19.86 0.78 -1.94
N LEU A 134 -19.20 1.93 -2.11
CA LEU A 134 -19.10 2.63 -3.38
C LEU A 134 -18.34 1.82 -4.44
N ALA A 135 -17.28 1.11 -4.03
CA ALA A 135 -16.50 0.29 -4.93
C ALA A 135 -17.28 -0.92 -5.46
N LEU A 136 -18.23 -1.44 -4.67
CA LEU A 136 -19.07 -2.58 -5.04
C LEU A 136 -20.32 -2.20 -5.85
N SER A 137 -20.75 -0.93 -5.79
CA SER A 137 -21.97 -0.46 -6.44
C SER A 137 -21.77 0.01 -7.88
N ILE A 138 -20.52 0.15 -8.35
CA ILE A 138 -20.20 0.69 -9.67
C ILE A 138 -19.70 -0.40 -10.60
N ASP A 139 -20.19 -0.37 -11.85
CA ASP A 139 -19.63 -1.17 -12.93
C ASP A 139 -18.21 -0.67 -13.27
N PRO A 140 -17.17 -1.49 -13.03
CA PRO A 140 -15.79 -1.08 -13.25
C PRO A 140 -15.44 -0.92 -14.74
N PHE A 141 -16.24 -1.48 -15.65
CA PHE A 141 -16.03 -1.42 -17.09
C PHE A 141 -16.92 -0.39 -17.79
N ALA A 142 -17.86 0.24 -17.09
CA ALA A 142 -18.71 1.26 -17.66
C ALA A 142 -17.89 2.48 -18.11
N ILE A 143 -18.01 2.84 -19.39
CA ILE A 143 -17.42 4.04 -19.98
C ILE A 143 -18.50 5.12 -20.01
N HIS A 144 -18.32 6.18 -19.23
CA HIS A 144 -19.19 7.35 -19.27
C HIS A 144 -18.54 8.42 -20.15
N THR A 145 -19.27 8.91 -21.15
CA THR A 145 -18.84 9.99 -22.03
C THR A 145 -19.00 11.37 -21.39
N SER A 146 -19.94 11.52 -20.45
CA SER A 146 -20.17 12.73 -19.67
C SER A 146 -20.80 12.41 -18.32
N TYR A 147 -20.53 13.25 -17.32
CA TYR A 147 -21.17 13.21 -16.00
C TYR A 147 -22.06 14.44 -15.83
N ALA A 148 -23.17 14.31 -15.10
CA ALA A 148 -24.12 15.42 -14.91
C ALA A 148 -23.54 16.52 -14.02
N SER A 149 -22.74 16.14 -13.02
CA SER A 149 -22.10 17.06 -12.08
C SER A 149 -20.65 16.65 -11.77
N PRO A 150 -19.77 17.60 -11.37
CA PRO A 150 -18.41 17.26 -10.94
C PRO A 150 -18.39 16.41 -9.66
N VAL A 151 -19.47 16.47 -8.85
CA VAL A 151 -19.65 15.62 -7.67
C VAL A 151 -19.87 14.17 -8.10
N GLN A 152 -20.78 13.93 -9.05
CA GLN A 152 -21.00 12.59 -9.62
C GLN A 152 -19.74 12.02 -10.27
N LEU A 153 -18.96 12.87 -10.95
CA LEU A 153 -17.66 12.49 -11.49
C LEU A 153 -16.69 12.06 -10.36
N ALA A 154 -16.55 12.86 -9.31
CA ALA A 154 -15.64 12.56 -8.19
C ALA A 154 -16.01 11.25 -7.48
N VAL A 155 -17.31 11.03 -7.22
CA VAL A 155 -17.83 9.79 -6.63
C VAL A 155 -17.53 8.59 -7.54
N SER A 156 -17.80 8.70 -8.84
CA SER A 156 -17.53 7.63 -9.81
C SER A 156 -16.03 7.31 -9.91
N LEU A 157 -15.17 8.33 -9.92
CA LEU A 157 -13.72 8.18 -9.95
C LEU A 157 -13.18 7.56 -8.66
N ALA A 158 -13.71 7.95 -7.50
CA ALA A 158 -13.32 7.36 -6.21
C ALA A 158 -13.60 5.86 -6.20
N ALA A 159 -14.81 5.43 -6.56
CA ALA A 159 -15.18 4.01 -6.62
C ALA A 159 -14.29 3.19 -7.56
N LYS A 160 -14.13 3.67 -8.81
CA LYS A 160 -13.26 3.00 -9.79
C LYS A 160 -11.82 2.93 -9.32
N THR A 161 -11.35 3.97 -8.62
CA THR A 161 -10.00 4.01 -8.05
C THR A 161 -9.84 3.00 -6.93
N THR A 162 -10.80 2.90 -6.01
CA THR A 162 -10.81 1.90 -4.93
C THR A 162 -10.80 0.48 -5.49
N PHE A 163 -11.68 0.17 -6.45
CA PHE A 163 -11.74 -1.16 -7.08
C PHE A 163 -10.43 -1.53 -7.80
N ASN A 164 -9.86 -0.58 -8.57
CA ASN A 164 -8.60 -0.81 -9.28
C ASN A 164 -7.41 -0.91 -8.33
N LEU A 165 -7.43 -0.21 -7.19
CA LEU A 165 -6.41 -0.33 -6.14
C LEU A 165 -6.38 -1.75 -5.56
N PHE A 166 -7.54 -2.32 -5.22
CA PHE A 166 -7.65 -3.71 -4.74
C PHE A 166 -7.07 -4.71 -5.76
N ARG A 167 -7.47 -4.58 -7.04
CA ARG A 167 -6.94 -5.43 -8.12
C ARG A 167 -5.43 -5.27 -8.28
N GLY A 168 -4.95 -4.04 -8.28
CA GLY A 168 -3.54 -3.71 -8.42
C GLY A 168 -2.69 -4.31 -7.30
N VAL A 169 -3.13 -4.19 -6.05
CA VAL A 169 -2.44 -4.81 -4.89
C VAL A 169 -2.43 -6.33 -4.99
N THR A 170 -3.55 -6.94 -5.41
CA THR A 170 -3.63 -8.39 -5.63
C THR A 170 -2.59 -8.85 -6.66
N PHE A 171 -2.50 -8.16 -7.80
CA PHE A 171 -1.51 -8.49 -8.83
C PHE A 171 -0.08 -8.25 -8.36
N GLN A 172 0.18 -7.17 -7.61
CA GLN A 172 1.50 -6.89 -7.05
C GLN A 172 1.96 -8.03 -6.12
N LEU A 173 1.08 -8.52 -5.26
CA LEU A 173 1.37 -9.64 -4.36
C LEU A 173 1.57 -10.94 -5.14
N LEU A 174 0.68 -11.25 -6.07
CA LEU A 174 0.78 -12.48 -6.86
C LEU A 174 2.08 -12.52 -7.70
N LEU A 175 2.49 -11.39 -8.28
CA LEU A 175 3.65 -11.34 -9.17
C LEU A 175 4.98 -11.26 -8.42
N PHE A 176 5.02 -10.53 -7.30
CA PHE A 176 6.29 -10.19 -6.64
C PHE A 176 6.42 -10.69 -5.21
N ALA A 177 5.31 -10.92 -4.52
CA ALA A 177 5.36 -11.53 -3.20
C ALA A 177 5.39 -13.06 -3.29
N PHE A 178 4.62 -13.65 -4.21
CA PHE A 178 4.59 -15.10 -4.48
C PHE A 178 5.02 -15.44 -5.91
N PRO A 179 6.26 -15.09 -6.30
CA PRO A 179 6.74 -15.40 -7.63
C PRO A 179 6.72 -16.92 -7.85
N THR A 180 6.11 -17.35 -8.95
CA THR A 180 6.20 -18.73 -9.41
C THR A 180 6.99 -18.78 -10.70
N SER A 181 8.02 -19.64 -10.73
CA SER A 181 8.69 -20.03 -11.96
C SER A 181 7.66 -20.39 -13.05
N GLY A 182 7.95 -19.94 -14.27
CA GLY A 182 6.99 -19.76 -15.37
C GLY A 182 6.25 -21.02 -15.84
N THR A 183 6.58 -22.21 -15.33
CA THR A 183 6.06 -23.48 -15.83
C THR A 183 4.89 -24.06 -15.00
N ASN A 184 4.61 -23.56 -13.80
CA ASN A 184 3.58 -24.15 -12.91
C ASN A 184 2.34 -23.27 -12.76
N PHE A 185 1.41 -23.32 -13.74
CA PHE A 185 0.14 -22.61 -13.68
C PHE A 185 -0.70 -22.95 -12.43
N LEU A 186 -0.80 -24.25 -12.09
CA LEU A 186 -1.51 -24.72 -10.88
C LEU A 186 -1.01 -24.06 -9.59
N ARG A 187 0.29 -23.77 -9.53
CA ARG A 187 0.89 -23.12 -8.38
C ARG A 187 0.52 -21.64 -8.29
N ARG A 188 0.43 -20.94 -9.42
CA ARG A 188 -0.10 -19.57 -9.46
C ARG A 188 -1.51 -19.53 -8.90
N VAL A 189 -2.35 -20.46 -9.33
CA VAL A 189 -3.72 -20.60 -8.83
C VAL A 189 -3.73 -20.83 -7.32
N ALA A 190 -2.87 -21.72 -6.80
CA ALA A 190 -2.76 -21.95 -5.36
C ALA A 190 -2.36 -20.69 -4.57
N PHE A 191 -1.50 -19.82 -5.15
CA PHE A 191 -1.10 -18.56 -4.53
C PHE A 191 -2.07 -17.39 -4.73
N VAL A 192 -3.12 -17.55 -5.54
CA VAL A 192 -4.18 -16.53 -5.65
C VAL A 192 -4.88 -16.34 -4.32
N LEU A 193 -5.28 -17.42 -3.66
CA LEU A 193 -6.07 -17.32 -2.42
C LEU A 193 -5.28 -16.61 -1.29
N PRO A 194 -4.03 -16.98 -0.97
CA PRO A 194 -3.19 -16.20 -0.06
C PRO A 194 -2.99 -14.75 -0.49
N SER A 195 -2.81 -14.49 -1.80
CA SER A 195 -2.64 -13.13 -2.32
C SER A 195 -3.89 -12.28 -2.09
N VAL A 196 -5.08 -12.85 -2.32
CA VAL A 196 -6.36 -12.18 -2.06
C VAL A 196 -6.56 -11.94 -0.56
N ALA A 197 -6.23 -12.91 0.29
CA ALA A 197 -6.34 -12.76 1.74
C ALA A 197 -5.42 -11.65 2.28
N VAL A 198 -4.16 -11.63 1.86
CA VAL A 198 -3.21 -10.57 2.23
C VAL A 198 -3.67 -9.24 1.64
N THR A 199 -4.15 -9.20 0.39
CA THR A 199 -4.70 -7.98 -0.22
C THR A 199 -5.86 -7.42 0.58
N ALA A 200 -6.80 -8.27 1.00
CA ALA A 200 -7.93 -7.86 1.82
C ALA A 200 -7.47 -7.22 3.12
N LEU A 201 -6.45 -7.79 3.79
CA LEU A 201 -5.85 -7.20 4.98
C LEU A 201 -5.20 -5.84 4.70
N LEU A 202 -4.39 -5.73 3.64
CA LEU A 202 -3.72 -4.46 3.28
C LEU A 202 -4.74 -3.37 2.92
N CYS A 203 -5.78 -3.73 2.16
CA CYS A 203 -6.84 -2.81 1.77
C CYS A 203 -7.72 -2.44 2.98
N ALA A 204 -7.97 -3.34 3.92
CA ALA A 204 -8.70 -3.04 5.14
C ALA A 204 -7.93 -2.05 6.03
N ILE A 205 -6.61 -2.19 6.15
CA ILE A 205 -5.76 -1.23 6.89
C ILE A 205 -5.82 0.16 6.23
N GLY A 206 -5.62 0.23 4.91
CA GLY A 206 -5.67 1.50 4.18
C GLY A 206 -7.07 2.13 4.16
N GLY A 207 -8.11 1.31 3.98
CA GLY A 207 -9.51 1.72 3.99
C GLY A 207 -9.96 2.23 5.35
N ALA A 208 -9.54 1.58 6.43
CA ALA A 208 -9.79 2.05 7.80
C ALA A 208 -9.18 3.45 8.01
N ALA A 209 -7.93 3.66 7.60
CA ALA A 209 -7.28 4.97 7.72
C ALA A 209 -7.94 6.04 6.84
N LEU A 210 -8.33 5.69 5.61
CA LEU A 210 -9.08 6.58 4.71
C LEU A 210 -10.43 6.97 5.29
N HIS A 211 -11.19 6.01 5.83
CA HIS A 211 -12.48 6.27 6.47
C HIS A 211 -12.30 7.17 7.69
N THR A 212 -11.32 6.89 8.56
CA THR A 212 -11.02 7.74 9.71
C THR A 212 -10.70 9.17 9.26
N PHE A 213 -9.81 9.35 8.27
CA PHE A 213 -9.50 10.67 7.71
C PHE A 213 -10.75 11.38 7.19
N TYR A 214 -11.56 10.69 6.38
CA TYR A 214 -12.79 11.25 5.80
C TYR A 214 -13.73 11.76 6.89
N TYR A 215 -14.02 10.94 7.90
CA TYR A 215 -14.97 11.30 8.96
C TYR A 215 -14.43 12.31 9.97
N VAL A 216 -13.13 12.26 10.32
CA VAL A 216 -12.50 13.26 11.19
C VAL A 216 -12.54 14.62 10.49
N GLN A 217 -12.05 14.70 9.25
CA GLN A 217 -12.07 15.95 8.49
C GLN A 217 -13.50 16.47 8.28
N LYS A 218 -14.47 15.59 7.99
CA LYS A 218 -15.88 15.96 7.90
C LYS A 218 -16.42 16.55 9.20
N THR A 219 -16.14 15.92 10.33
CA THR A 219 -16.64 16.37 11.64
C THR A 219 -16.08 17.73 12.02
N GLU A 220 -14.78 17.96 11.78
CA GLU A 220 -14.12 19.23 12.07
C GLU A 220 -14.60 20.34 11.12
N MET A 221 -14.65 20.08 9.80
CA MET A 221 -15.12 21.07 8.81
C MET A 221 -16.58 21.49 9.03
N LEU A 222 -17.46 20.55 9.38
CA LEU A 222 -18.87 20.85 9.62
C LEU A 222 -19.12 21.44 11.01
N GLY A 223 -18.29 21.08 12.00
CA GLY A 223 -18.40 21.56 13.38
C GLY A 223 -17.97 23.02 13.53
N ASP A 224 -16.79 23.35 13.02
CA ASP A 224 -16.18 24.67 13.19
C ASP A 224 -16.50 25.64 12.03
N GLN A 225 -17.12 25.14 10.95
CA GLN A 225 -17.43 25.91 9.73
C GLN A 225 -16.22 26.61 9.08
N GLU A 226 -15.01 26.17 9.40
CA GLU A 226 -13.77 26.73 8.89
C GLU A 226 -12.97 25.67 8.13
N LEU A 227 -12.26 26.10 7.09
CA LEU A 227 -11.36 25.26 6.30
C LEU A 227 -9.97 25.13 6.96
N VAL A 228 -9.92 25.17 8.29
CA VAL A 228 -8.66 25.19 9.06
C VAL A 228 -8.16 23.77 9.27
N LEU A 229 -6.84 23.58 9.14
CA LEU A 229 -6.17 22.35 9.58
C LEU A 229 -6.18 22.33 11.11
N SER A 230 -6.95 21.40 11.67
CA SER A 230 -7.03 21.18 13.11
C SER A 230 -6.11 20.02 13.54
N THR A 231 -5.72 20.00 14.82
CA THR A 231 -4.90 18.92 15.38
C THR A 231 -5.50 17.53 15.11
N PRO A 232 -6.83 17.29 15.22
CA PRO A 232 -7.44 16.03 14.81
C PRO A 232 -7.22 15.68 13.32
N THR A 233 -7.31 16.65 12.42
CA THR A 233 -7.02 16.40 10.99
C THR A 233 -5.56 16.01 10.76
N ASP A 234 -4.60 16.68 11.41
CA ASP A 234 -3.18 16.33 11.32
C ASP A 234 -2.89 14.92 11.87
N LEU A 235 -3.52 14.57 13.00
CA LEU A 235 -3.43 13.23 13.57
C LEU A 235 -4.00 12.16 12.62
N SER A 236 -5.09 12.47 11.90
CA SER A 236 -5.64 11.56 10.90
C SER A 236 -4.75 11.39 9.66
N VAL A 237 -4.01 12.44 9.27
CA VAL A 237 -2.99 12.35 8.21
C VAL A 237 -1.78 11.53 8.67
N LEU A 238 -1.36 11.70 9.93
CA LEU A 238 -0.33 10.86 10.53
C LEU A 238 -0.76 9.38 10.55
N LEU A 239 -2.04 9.11 10.83
CA LEU A 239 -2.59 7.75 10.77
C LEU A 239 -2.46 7.15 9.37
N LEU A 240 -2.79 7.90 8.30
CA LEU A 240 -2.60 7.47 6.91
C LEU A 240 -1.14 7.09 6.62
N ALA A 241 -0.19 7.88 7.09
CA ALA A 241 1.24 7.60 6.91
C ALA A 241 1.67 6.33 7.66
N LEU A 242 1.22 6.14 8.91
CA LEU A 242 1.47 4.95 9.70
C LEU A 242 0.85 3.70 9.07
N SER A 243 -0.36 3.80 8.52
CA SER A 243 -1.02 2.71 7.81
C SER A 243 -0.27 2.31 6.54
N LEU A 244 0.22 3.27 5.75
CA LEU A 244 1.08 2.98 4.59
C LEU A 244 2.38 2.27 4.99
N TRP A 245 2.96 2.67 6.12
CA TRP A 245 4.13 2.00 6.67
C TRP A 245 3.82 0.57 7.15
N PHE A 246 2.71 0.34 7.86
CA PHE A 246 2.26 -1.02 8.21
C PHE A 246 2.03 -1.89 6.97
N ILE A 247 1.36 -1.35 5.95
CA ILE A 247 1.14 -2.02 4.66
C ILE A 247 2.47 -2.41 4.03
N TYR A 248 3.45 -1.51 4.01
CA TYR A 248 4.79 -1.78 3.50
C TYR A 248 5.49 -2.90 4.29
N CYS A 249 5.40 -2.89 5.62
CA CYS A 249 6.01 -3.94 6.45
C CYS A 249 5.38 -5.32 6.20
N ILE A 250 4.05 -5.41 6.17
CA ILE A 250 3.33 -6.66 5.87
C ILE A 250 3.67 -7.16 4.47
N TYR A 251 3.66 -6.27 3.46
CA TYR A 251 4.08 -6.59 2.10
C TYR A 251 5.52 -7.10 2.04
N SER A 252 6.45 -6.43 2.72
CA SER A 252 7.86 -6.80 2.73
C SER A 252 8.11 -8.18 3.35
N LEU A 253 7.39 -8.50 4.44
CA LEU A 253 7.42 -9.83 5.07
C LEU A 253 6.83 -10.90 4.15
N GLY A 254 5.64 -10.66 3.59
CA GLY A 254 5.00 -11.58 2.65
C GLY A 254 5.86 -11.85 1.42
N ALA A 255 6.48 -10.79 0.87
CA ALA A 255 7.37 -10.92 -0.27
C ALA A 255 8.71 -11.59 0.07
N ALA A 256 9.20 -11.48 1.30
CA ALA A 256 10.33 -12.28 1.77
C ALA A 256 9.98 -13.77 1.78
N ALA A 257 8.82 -14.09 2.37
CA ALA A 257 8.36 -15.45 2.55
C ALA A 257 8.14 -16.17 1.21
N GLY A 258 7.48 -15.51 0.26
CA GLY A 258 7.26 -16.14 -1.04
C GLY A 258 8.53 -16.22 -1.90
N ARG A 259 9.45 -15.24 -1.82
CA ARG A 259 10.78 -15.38 -2.44
C ARG A 259 11.58 -16.54 -1.86
N PHE A 260 11.59 -16.71 -0.54
CA PHE A 260 12.24 -17.84 0.11
C PHE A 260 11.63 -19.16 -0.35
N SER A 261 10.30 -19.23 -0.41
CA SER A 261 9.60 -20.41 -0.90
C SER A 261 10.08 -20.75 -2.31
N GLU A 262 10.01 -19.79 -3.24
CA GLU A 262 10.45 -19.97 -4.62
C GLU A 262 11.90 -20.46 -4.72
N THR A 263 12.84 -19.81 -4.03
CA THR A 263 14.27 -20.20 -4.07
C THR A 263 14.49 -21.61 -3.55
N ARG A 264 13.83 -21.99 -2.45
CA ARG A 264 13.92 -23.35 -1.89
C ARG A 264 13.41 -24.40 -2.89
N LEU A 265 12.34 -24.08 -3.61
CA LEU A 265 11.71 -24.97 -4.56
C LEU A 265 12.48 -25.06 -5.89
N GLU A 266 13.11 -23.97 -6.32
CA GLU A 266 14.03 -23.96 -7.44
C GLU A 266 15.23 -24.86 -7.13
N ARG A 267 15.83 -24.74 -5.93
CA ARG A 267 16.91 -25.63 -5.48
C ARG A 267 16.52 -27.11 -5.52
N GLN A 268 15.35 -27.47 -4.98
CA GLN A 268 14.89 -28.87 -5.03
C GLN A 268 14.77 -29.42 -6.45
N ARG A 269 14.59 -28.55 -7.45
CA ARG A 269 14.56 -28.95 -8.87
C ARG A 269 15.93 -28.94 -9.54
N THR A 270 16.82 -28.04 -9.15
CA THR A 270 18.12 -27.83 -9.83
C THR A 270 19.31 -28.44 -9.11
N SER A 271 19.19 -28.83 -7.84
CA SER A 271 20.31 -29.37 -7.08
C SER A 271 20.72 -30.75 -7.61
N ARG A 272 21.83 -30.78 -8.34
CA ARG A 272 22.74 -31.93 -8.38
C ARG A 272 23.59 -31.86 -7.11
N ASP A 273 23.23 -32.66 -6.11
CA ASP A 273 23.94 -32.91 -4.85
C ASP A 273 24.24 -31.71 -3.94
N GLU A 274 24.08 -31.91 -2.62
CA GLU A 274 24.54 -30.94 -1.61
C GLU A 274 26.08 -30.88 -1.66
N VAL A 275 26.64 -29.70 -1.96
CA VAL A 275 28.09 -29.46 -1.88
C VAL A 275 28.52 -29.62 -0.42
N SER A 276 29.51 -30.46 -0.15
CA SER A 276 29.99 -30.71 1.21
C SER A 276 30.56 -29.45 1.85
N GLU A 277 30.38 -29.31 3.18
CA GLU A 277 30.90 -28.15 3.94
C GLU A 277 32.42 -28.01 3.78
N ASP A 278 33.16 -29.12 3.65
CA ASP A 278 34.62 -29.09 3.44
C ASP A 278 35.02 -28.35 2.15
N VAL A 279 34.28 -28.56 1.06
CA VAL A 279 34.56 -27.90 -0.23
C VAL A 279 34.19 -26.42 -0.18
N LEU A 280 33.12 -26.07 0.53
CA LEU A 280 32.74 -24.67 0.76
C LEU A 280 33.78 -23.93 1.60
N ASP A 281 34.35 -24.58 2.61
CA ASP A 281 35.39 -23.99 3.46
C ASP A 281 36.72 -23.80 2.70
N LEU A 282 37.10 -24.75 1.83
CA LEU A 282 38.26 -24.60 0.93
C LEU A 282 38.05 -23.45 -0.07
N ALA A 283 36.83 -23.30 -0.60
CA ALA A 283 36.47 -22.19 -1.48
C ALA A 283 36.46 -20.83 -0.77
N GLU A 284 35.99 -20.77 0.49
CA GLU A 284 35.99 -19.57 1.32
C GLU A 284 37.42 -19.06 1.61
N ARG A 285 38.38 -19.99 1.77
CA ARG A 285 39.82 -19.70 1.91
C ARG A 285 40.47 -19.22 0.62
N GLY A 286 39.75 -19.21 -0.50
CA GLY A 286 40.21 -18.71 -1.79
C GLY A 286 40.96 -19.73 -2.64
N GLU A 287 40.94 -21.02 -2.29
CA GLU A 287 41.69 -22.06 -3.01
C GLU A 287 41.21 -22.26 -4.47
N PHE A 288 39.96 -21.90 -4.76
CA PHE A 288 39.36 -21.98 -6.10
C PHE A 288 39.22 -20.61 -6.80
N GLY A 289 39.79 -19.54 -6.22
CA GLY A 289 39.73 -18.18 -6.75
C GLY A 289 38.53 -17.34 -6.29
N LEU A 290 38.55 -16.05 -6.63
CA LEU A 290 37.62 -15.04 -6.09
C LEU A 290 36.16 -15.26 -6.47
N GLN A 291 35.88 -15.85 -7.63
CA GLN A 291 34.51 -16.13 -8.05
C GLN A 291 33.93 -17.30 -7.26
N ALA A 292 34.69 -18.38 -7.10
CA ALA A 292 34.31 -19.52 -6.27
C ALA A 292 34.14 -19.12 -4.81
N GLN A 293 34.97 -18.21 -4.29
CA GLN A 293 34.83 -17.68 -2.93
C GLN A 293 33.48 -16.96 -2.73
N ARG A 294 33.05 -16.14 -3.70
CA ARG A 294 31.74 -15.47 -3.65
C ARG A 294 30.58 -16.45 -3.75
N GLU A 295 30.68 -17.42 -4.66
CA GLU A 295 29.66 -18.45 -4.84
C GLU A 295 29.54 -19.36 -3.62
N ALA A 296 30.65 -19.71 -2.97
CA ALA A 296 30.67 -20.48 -1.73
C ALA A 296 30.00 -19.73 -0.58
N LEU A 297 30.30 -18.44 -0.40
CA LEU A 297 29.67 -17.62 0.61
C LEU A 297 28.15 -17.50 0.39
N VAL A 298 27.72 -17.29 -0.86
CA VAL A 298 26.29 -17.29 -1.21
C VAL A 298 25.65 -18.64 -0.89
N THR A 299 26.28 -19.74 -1.32
CA THR A 299 25.77 -21.11 -1.08
C THR A 299 25.65 -21.44 0.40
N LYS A 300 26.63 -21.03 1.22
CA LYS A 300 26.64 -21.21 2.67
C LYS A 300 25.51 -20.42 3.34
N VAL A 301 25.35 -19.14 3.00
CA VAL A 301 24.24 -18.30 3.48
C VAL A 301 22.88 -18.92 3.10
N GLU A 302 22.78 -19.42 1.87
CA GLU A 302 21.59 -20.05 1.34
C GLU A 302 21.21 -21.35 2.06
N GLN A 303 22.17 -22.23 2.35
CA GLN A 303 21.98 -23.45 3.16
C GLN A 303 21.56 -23.11 4.60
N ARG A 304 22.19 -22.11 5.21
CA ARG A 304 21.86 -21.65 6.57
C ARG A 304 20.46 -21.02 6.63
N GLN A 305 20.04 -20.29 5.61
CA GLN A 305 18.67 -19.79 5.49
C GLN A 305 17.65 -20.94 5.42
N ASP A 306 17.96 -22.01 4.69
CA ASP A 306 17.10 -23.20 4.63
C ASP A 306 16.99 -23.91 5.98
N GLN A 307 18.09 -24.04 6.73
CA GLN A 307 18.10 -24.60 8.08
C GLN A 307 17.23 -23.79 9.07
N LEU A 308 17.25 -22.47 8.97
CA LEU A 308 16.43 -21.59 9.82
C LEU A 308 14.95 -21.60 9.44
N GLY A 309 14.66 -21.64 8.13
CA GLY A 309 13.32 -21.51 7.58
C GLY A 309 12.73 -20.10 7.64
N VAL A 310 11.60 -19.92 6.94
CA VAL A 310 10.93 -18.62 6.72
C VAL A 310 10.59 -17.89 8.01
N CYS A 311 10.07 -18.60 9.01
CA CYS A 311 9.52 -17.98 10.21
C CYS A 311 10.62 -17.31 11.04
N LYS A 312 11.74 -18.00 11.27
CA LYS A 312 12.88 -17.46 12.01
C LYS A 312 13.52 -16.29 11.25
N LEU A 313 13.66 -16.38 9.93
CA LEU A 313 14.17 -15.29 9.09
C LEU A 313 13.26 -14.05 9.13
N SER A 314 11.94 -14.25 9.14
CA SER A 314 10.96 -13.16 9.25
C SER A 314 11.07 -12.46 10.60
N VAL A 315 11.25 -13.23 11.69
CA VAL A 315 11.50 -12.71 13.04
C VAL A 315 12.76 -11.86 13.09
N LEU A 316 13.86 -12.32 12.52
CA LEU A 316 15.13 -11.57 12.48
C LEU A 316 14.99 -10.25 11.70
N ARG A 317 14.20 -10.23 10.63
CA ARG A 317 13.92 -9.00 9.87
C ARG A 317 13.14 -7.98 10.69
N VAL A 318 12.12 -8.41 11.44
CA VAL A 318 11.38 -7.52 12.36
C VAL A 318 12.30 -7.02 13.46
N TYR A 319 13.15 -7.89 14.01
CA TYR A 319 14.09 -7.54 15.08
C TYR A 319 15.07 -6.43 14.66
N ARG A 320 15.58 -6.46 13.42
CA ARG A 320 16.51 -5.44 12.88
C ARG A 320 16.00 -4.00 13.05
N HIS A 321 14.68 -3.80 12.98
CA HIS A 321 14.04 -2.50 13.12
C HIS A 321 13.02 -2.46 14.26
N VAL A 322 13.23 -3.27 15.31
CA VAL A 322 12.26 -3.43 16.41
C VAL A 322 11.88 -2.11 17.07
N LEU A 323 12.84 -1.20 17.29
CA LEU A 323 12.58 0.11 17.90
C LEU A 323 11.59 0.91 17.07
N VAL A 324 11.80 0.97 15.75
CA VAL A 324 10.90 1.66 14.82
C VAL A 324 9.52 1.01 14.85
N HIS A 325 9.45 -0.31 14.90
CA HIS A 325 8.17 -1.01 14.96
C HIS A 325 7.38 -0.72 16.23
N VAL A 326 8.05 -0.70 17.38
CA VAL A 326 7.43 -0.40 18.67
C VAL A 326 6.98 1.06 18.73
N VAL A 327 7.82 2.01 18.32
CA VAL A 327 7.48 3.44 18.34
C VAL A 327 6.32 3.74 17.41
N ALA A 328 6.35 3.25 16.17
CA ALA A 328 5.28 3.48 15.22
C ALA A 328 3.94 2.89 15.68
N ALA A 329 3.96 1.68 16.28
CA ALA A 329 2.75 1.09 16.85
C ALA A 329 2.22 1.86 18.07
N ALA A 330 3.10 2.33 18.96
CA ALA A 330 2.70 3.14 20.11
C ALA A 330 2.09 4.49 19.69
N VAL A 331 2.70 5.16 18.70
CA VAL A 331 2.16 6.41 18.13
C VAL A 331 0.81 6.14 17.45
N ALA A 332 0.67 5.07 16.67
CA ALA A 332 -0.60 4.69 16.06
C ALA A 332 -1.70 4.48 17.11
N MET A 333 -1.40 3.76 18.19
CA MET A 333 -2.35 3.55 19.30
C MET A 333 -2.76 4.87 19.98
N TYR A 334 -1.81 5.78 20.20
CA TYR A 334 -2.11 7.10 20.77
C TYR A 334 -3.03 7.92 19.85
N VAL A 335 -2.75 7.92 18.55
CA VAL A 335 -3.58 8.59 17.53
C VAL A 335 -4.98 7.98 17.51
N ASP A 336 -5.10 6.65 17.45
CA ASP A 336 -6.38 5.94 17.42
C ASP A 336 -7.26 6.28 18.64
N VAL A 337 -6.68 6.28 19.84
CA VAL A 337 -7.40 6.61 21.09
C VAL A 337 -7.83 8.07 21.09
N THR A 338 -6.98 8.97 20.61
CA THR A 338 -7.28 10.41 20.56
C THR A 338 -8.41 10.71 19.58
N LEU A 339 -8.33 10.18 18.36
CA LEU A 339 -9.35 10.36 17.32
C LEU A 339 -10.68 9.70 17.68
N ARG A 340 -10.66 8.61 18.46
CA ARG A 340 -11.89 7.97 18.95
C ARG A 340 -12.74 8.91 19.79
N ASN A 341 -12.13 9.81 20.55
CA ASN A 341 -12.87 10.80 21.35
C ASN A 341 -13.56 11.85 20.47
N VAL A 342 -12.96 12.21 19.34
CA VAL A 342 -13.52 13.17 18.36
C VAL A 342 -14.70 12.56 17.63
N VAL A 343 -14.58 11.30 17.21
CA VAL A 343 -15.53 10.64 16.31
C VAL A 343 -16.68 9.94 17.05
N LYS A 344 -16.64 9.84 18.39
CA LYS A 344 -17.52 9.02 19.23
C LYS A 344 -19.03 9.18 18.98
N GLN A 345 -19.47 10.34 18.51
CA GLN A 345 -20.88 10.67 18.29
C GLN A 345 -21.24 10.88 16.80
N SER A 346 -20.28 10.80 15.87
CA SER A 346 -20.47 11.22 14.48
C SER A 346 -20.80 10.07 13.53
N SER A 347 -20.16 8.90 13.68
CA SER A 347 -20.31 7.79 12.72
C SER A 347 -19.90 6.45 13.30
N ALA A 348 -20.78 5.44 13.17
CA ALA A 348 -20.47 4.06 13.50
C ALA A 348 -19.35 3.50 12.59
N VAL A 349 -19.31 3.86 11.30
CA VAL A 349 -18.30 3.36 10.35
C VAL A 349 -16.89 3.76 10.77
N ALA A 350 -16.72 5.02 11.18
CA ALA A 350 -15.43 5.54 11.61
C ALA A 350 -14.97 4.93 12.95
N LEU A 351 -15.91 4.64 13.86
CA LEU A 351 -15.61 3.91 15.10
C LEU A 351 -15.13 2.48 14.83
N HIS A 352 -15.74 1.77 13.87
CA HIS A 352 -15.29 0.44 13.48
C HIS A 352 -13.91 0.50 12.79
N ALA A 353 -13.68 1.51 11.94
CA ALA A 353 -12.39 1.72 11.29
C ALA A 353 -11.25 1.97 12.30
N LEU A 354 -11.46 2.87 13.27
CA LEU A 354 -10.52 3.12 14.36
C LEU A 354 -10.30 1.89 15.24
N ALA A 355 -11.37 1.14 15.56
CA ALA A 355 -11.24 -0.08 16.35
C ALA A 355 -10.42 -1.16 15.62
N PHE A 356 -10.63 -1.31 14.31
CA PHE A 356 -9.86 -2.22 13.48
C PHE A 356 -8.37 -1.80 13.41
N HIS A 357 -8.10 -0.52 13.15
CA HIS A 357 -6.73 -0.01 13.09
C HIS A 357 -5.99 -0.15 14.43
N LEU A 358 -6.69 0.12 15.54
CA LEU A 358 -6.16 -0.09 16.89
C LEU A 358 -5.84 -1.57 17.15
N ALA A 359 -6.71 -2.49 16.76
CA ALA A 359 -6.48 -3.93 16.90
C ALA A 359 -5.25 -4.40 16.10
N VAL A 360 -5.08 -3.88 14.88
CA VAL A 360 -3.89 -4.13 14.06
C VAL A 360 -2.64 -3.57 14.73
N SER A 361 -2.69 -2.34 15.26
CA SER A 361 -1.56 -1.70 15.94
C SER A 361 -1.13 -2.47 17.20
N ILE A 362 -2.10 -2.92 18.01
CA ILE A 362 -1.83 -3.76 19.20
C ILE A 362 -1.22 -5.09 18.79
N THR A 363 -1.78 -5.74 17.77
CA THR A 363 -1.28 -7.03 17.27
C THR A 363 0.13 -6.88 16.72
N TRP A 364 0.42 -5.78 16.03
CA TRP A 364 1.76 -5.48 15.53
C TRP A 364 2.76 -5.23 16.67
N LEU A 365 2.35 -4.50 17.72
CA LEU A 365 3.17 -4.26 18.90
C LEU A 365 3.52 -5.57 19.61
N VAL A 366 2.51 -6.39 19.92
CA VAL A 366 2.68 -7.70 20.56
C VAL A 366 3.54 -8.61 19.68
N GLY A 367 3.25 -8.67 18.38
CA GLY A 367 4.04 -9.45 17.42
C GLY A 367 5.51 -9.01 17.36
N SER A 368 5.77 -7.70 17.41
CA SER A 368 7.13 -7.14 17.43
C SER A 368 7.88 -7.49 18.72
N ALA A 369 7.20 -7.42 19.87
CA ALA A 369 7.78 -7.82 21.16
C ALA A 369 8.10 -9.32 21.21
N VAL A 370 7.18 -10.16 20.74
CA VAL A 370 7.40 -11.62 20.64
C VAL A 370 8.54 -11.93 19.67
N ALA A 371 8.58 -11.29 18.50
CA ALA A 371 9.67 -11.42 17.56
C ALA A 371 11.01 -11.03 18.19
N ALA A 372 11.06 -9.96 18.99
CA ALA A 372 12.29 -9.56 19.68
C ALA A 372 12.77 -10.61 20.69
N MET A 373 11.87 -11.17 21.50
CA MET A 373 12.22 -12.23 22.46
C MET A 373 12.76 -13.47 21.75
N ILE A 374 12.10 -13.89 20.66
CA ILE A 374 12.53 -15.05 19.86
C ILE A 374 13.88 -14.75 19.19
N ALA A 375 14.08 -13.56 18.64
CA ALA A 375 15.34 -13.17 18.00
C ALA A 375 16.52 -13.19 18.98
N ILE A 376 16.32 -12.74 20.23
CA ILE A 376 17.34 -12.80 21.28
C ILE A 376 17.72 -14.27 21.57
N SER A 377 16.73 -15.16 21.68
CA SER A 377 16.98 -16.60 21.86
C SER A 377 17.72 -17.22 20.67
N LEU A 378 17.34 -16.89 19.44
CA LEU A 378 18.03 -17.34 18.23
C LEU A 378 19.48 -16.86 18.14
N ARG A 379 19.74 -15.61 18.56
CA ARG A 379 21.09 -15.04 18.61
C ARG A 379 21.99 -15.76 19.61
N GLN A 380 21.44 -16.20 20.74
CA GLN A 380 22.19 -16.99 21.73
C GLN A 380 22.51 -18.40 21.23
N GLN A 381 21.62 -19.00 20.44
CA GLN A 381 21.78 -20.36 19.92
C GLN A 381 22.73 -20.46 18.72
N SER A 382 22.89 -19.39 17.93
CA SER A 382 23.65 -19.40 16.67
C SER A 382 24.32 -18.06 16.33
N PRO A 383 25.29 -17.59 17.13
CA PRO A 383 25.90 -16.27 16.97
C PRO A 383 26.64 -16.08 15.64
N GLU A 384 27.33 -17.12 15.16
CA GLU A 384 28.08 -17.12 13.89
C GLU A 384 27.17 -16.91 12.67
N LEU A 385 25.96 -17.46 12.74
CA LEU A 385 24.96 -17.40 11.67
C LEU A 385 24.31 -16.02 11.56
N LEU A 386 24.25 -15.29 12.68
CA LEU A 386 23.70 -13.95 12.74
C LEU A 386 24.68 -12.89 12.21
N ALA A 387 25.97 -13.05 12.49
CA ALA A 387 27.02 -12.18 11.94
C ALA A 387 26.98 -12.19 10.40
N TYR A 388 26.85 -13.37 9.80
CA TYR A 388 26.75 -13.53 8.36
C TYR A 388 25.47 -12.97 7.71
N ILE A 389 24.35 -12.92 8.42
CA ILE A 389 23.04 -12.47 7.89
C ILE A 389 22.77 -10.98 8.19
N LEU A 390 23.38 -10.41 9.24
CA LEU A 390 23.18 -9.01 9.63
C LEU A 390 24.32 -8.06 9.20
N ASP A 391 25.56 -8.54 9.05
CA ASP A 391 26.70 -7.71 8.60
C ASP A 391 26.83 -7.60 7.06
N VAL A 392 25.99 -8.32 6.32
CA VAL A 392 25.77 -8.18 4.87
C VAL A 392 24.43 -7.50 4.60
#